data_AF-A0A7S0HYH1-F1
#
_entry.id   AF-A0A7S0HYH1-F1
#
_cell.length_a   1.000
_cell.length_b   1.000
_cell.length_c   1.000
_cell.angle_alpha   90.00
_cell.angle_beta   90.00
_cell.angle_gamma   90.00
#
_symmetry.space_group_name_H-M   'P 1'
#
loop_
_entity.id
_entity.type
_entity.pdbx_description
1 polymer ?
#
loop_
_entity_poly.entity_id
_entity_poly.type
_entity_poly.pdbx_seq_one_letter_code
_entity_poly.pdbx_strand_id
1 'polypeptide(L)'
;VLSNVRLDRGGPRLNLKPRKDSKATLTGYDVRNGTWAVEIDEVQPGCLLVSSPETFRFAGSRLVLDQSVVLLVRHGASGSSGFIINRPTQYNVGDVTKKLPMFEQNPLYLGGDIGEG
;
A
#
# COMPACT_ATOMS: atom_id res chain seq x y z
N VAL A 1 0.96 17.81 -19.26
CA VAL A 1 -0.11 17.69 -20.28
C VAL A 1 0.10 16.41 -21.04
N LEU A 2 -0.72 15.38 -20.78
CA LEU A 2 -0.83 14.13 -21.55
C LEU A 2 -2.29 13.65 -21.33
N SER A 3 -3.28 13.88 -22.20
CA SER A 3 -3.48 13.47 -23.60
C SER A 3 -3.76 11.97 -23.79
N ASN A 4 -5.04 11.62 -23.59
CA ASN A 4 -5.83 10.58 -24.28
C ASN A 4 -5.09 9.49 -25.07
N VAL A 5 -5.33 8.22 -24.70
CA VAL A 5 -5.24 7.09 -25.64
C VAL A 5 -6.58 6.34 -25.64
N ARG A 6 -7.35 6.51 -26.71
CA ARG A 6 -8.44 5.59 -27.08
C ARG A 6 -7.84 4.55 -28.03
N LEU A 7 -8.01 3.27 -27.72
CA LEU A 7 -7.79 2.18 -28.66
C LEU A 7 -9.12 1.43 -28.82
N ASP A 8 -9.88 1.86 -29.82
CA ASP A 8 -11.11 1.18 -30.24
C ASP A 8 -10.72 -0.02 -31.12
N ARG A 9 -10.94 -1.24 -30.63
CA ARG A 9 -10.73 -2.49 -31.40
C ARG A 9 -12.09 -3.11 -31.65
N GLY A 10 -12.55 -2.98 -32.89
CA GLY A 10 -13.86 -3.46 -33.33
C GLY A 10 -14.04 -4.96 -33.09
N GLY A 11 -14.97 -5.29 -32.19
CA GLY A 11 -15.49 -6.64 -31.93
C GLY A 11 -17.02 -6.59 -31.80
N PRO A 12 -17.71 -7.73 -31.90
CA PRO A 12 -19.16 -7.77 -31.89
C PRO A 12 -19.73 -7.20 -30.59
N ARG A 13 -20.67 -6.26 -30.71
CA ARG A 13 -21.36 -5.64 -29.57
C ARG A 13 -22.26 -6.66 -28.88
N LEU A 14 -21.72 -7.34 -27.87
CA LEU A 14 -22.53 -8.03 -26.88
C LEU A 14 -23.46 -6.99 -26.22
N ASN A 15 -24.76 -7.28 -26.19
CA ASN A 15 -25.75 -6.48 -25.46
C ASN A 15 -25.59 -6.69 -23.94
N LEU A 16 -24.47 -6.19 -23.42
CA LEU A 16 -24.31 -5.95 -21.99
C LEU A 16 -25.30 -4.86 -21.61
N LYS A 17 -26.35 -5.24 -20.87
CA LYS A 17 -27.17 -4.28 -20.13
C LYS A 17 -26.22 -3.36 -19.37
N PRO A 18 -26.42 -2.03 -19.35
CA PRO A 18 -25.57 -1.13 -18.59
C PRO A 18 -25.55 -1.63 -17.15
N ARG A 19 -24.37 -2.12 -16.71
CA ARG A 19 -24.14 -2.51 -15.33
C ARG A 19 -24.32 -1.22 -14.55
N LYS A 20 -25.43 -1.12 -13.80
CA LYS A 20 -25.81 0.08 -13.04
C LYS A 20 -24.56 0.54 -12.30
N ASP A 21 -23.99 1.66 -12.72
CA ASP A 21 -22.67 2.08 -12.25
C ASP A 21 -22.73 2.21 -10.74
N SER A 22 -22.09 1.28 -10.03
CA SER A 22 -21.89 1.36 -8.59
C SER A 22 -20.97 2.55 -8.36
N LYS A 23 -21.57 3.73 -8.24
CA LYS A 23 -20.85 4.95 -7.89
C LYS A 23 -20.09 4.65 -6.60
N ALA A 24 -18.76 4.62 -6.70
CA ALA A 24 -17.90 4.46 -5.54
C ALA A 24 -18.33 5.50 -4.49
N THR A 25 -18.73 5.03 -3.32
CA THR A 25 -19.17 5.91 -2.24
C THR A 25 -17.94 6.60 -1.68
N LEU A 26 -17.69 7.81 -2.19
CA LEU A 26 -16.68 8.71 -1.68
C LEU A 26 -17.03 9.11 -0.24
N THR A 27 -16.53 8.32 0.70
CA THR A 27 -15.76 8.98 1.75
C THR A 27 -14.40 9.40 1.15
N GLY A 28 -14.01 10.67 1.25
CA GLY A 28 -12.99 11.30 0.38
C GLY A 28 -11.51 11.06 0.76
N TYR A 29 -10.66 12.09 0.88
CA TYR A 29 -10.98 13.53 0.98
C TYR A 29 -11.27 14.24 -0.36
N ASP A 30 -12.36 15.00 -0.39
CA ASP A 30 -12.63 16.00 -1.44
C ASP A 30 -13.14 17.30 -0.82
N VAL A 31 -12.35 18.37 -1.00
CA VAL A 31 -12.64 19.73 -0.49
C VAL A 31 -13.96 20.30 -1.05
N ARG A 32 -14.51 19.67 -2.10
CA ARG A 32 -15.80 20.02 -2.70
C ARG A 32 -17.00 19.28 -2.09
N ASN A 33 -16.78 18.16 -1.40
CA ASN A 33 -17.83 17.20 -1.01
C ASN A 33 -17.77 16.71 0.47
N GLY A 34 -16.72 17.04 1.23
CA GLY A 34 -16.75 17.06 2.70
C GLY A 34 -16.46 15.78 3.48
N THR A 35 -16.44 14.59 2.85
CA THR A 35 -15.99 13.35 3.50
C THR A 35 -14.47 13.15 3.37
N TRP A 36 -13.78 12.38 4.25
CA TRP A 36 -12.30 12.35 4.32
C TRP A 36 -11.52 11.01 4.13
N ALA A 37 -12.10 9.81 4.12
CA ALA A 37 -11.36 8.56 3.82
C ALA A 37 -12.22 7.44 3.21
N VAL A 38 -11.84 6.87 2.05
CA VAL A 38 -12.68 5.95 1.25
C VAL A 38 -12.73 4.50 1.79
N GLU A 39 -13.86 3.82 1.63
CA GLU A 39 -13.95 2.36 1.74
C GLU A 39 -13.27 1.71 0.52
N ILE A 40 -12.53 0.62 0.76
CA ILE A 40 -11.69 -0.02 -0.26
C ILE A 40 -12.11 -1.49 -0.40
N ASP A 41 -12.74 -1.82 -1.53
CA ASP A 41 -13.30 -3.15 -1.80
C ASP A 41 -12.23 -4.25 -1.96
N GLU A 42 -11.03 -3.88 -2.46
CA GLU A 42 -9.92 -4.80 -2.72
C GLU A 42 -8.57 -4.22 -2.29
N VAL A 43 -7.69 -5.09 -1.79
CA VAL A 43 -6.33 -4.70 -1.37
C VAL A 43 -5.55 -4.15 -2.56
N GLN A 44 -5.03 -2.92 -2.45
CA GLN A 44 -4.33 -2.22 -3.53
C GLN A 44 -3.03 -1.54 -3.03
N PRO A 45 -2.07 -1.21 -3.92
CA PRO A 45 -0.91 -0.40 -3.56
C PRO A 45 -1.33 0.93 -2.93
N GLY A 46 -0.64 1.33 -1.85
CA GLY A 46 -0.98 2.47 -1.00
C GLY A 46 -1.78 2.10 0.26
N CYS A 47 -2.40 0.92 0.32
CA CYS A 47 -3.08 0.47 1.54
C CYS A 47 -2.10 0.16 2.67
N LEU A 48 -2.55 0.35 3.91
CA LEU A 48 -1.90 -0.13 5.11
C LEU A 48 -2.49 -1.48 5.53
N LEU A 49 -1.65 -2.50 5.67
CA LEU A 49 -2.01 -3.76 6.29
C LEU A 49 -1.65 -3.68 7.77
N VAL A 50 -2.64 -3.78 8.66
CA VAL A 50 -2.44 -3.73 10.11
C VAL A 50 -2.55 -5.16 10.64
N SER A 51 -1.52 -5.64 11.34
CA SER A 51 -1.55 -6.98 11.93
C SER A 51 -2.60 -7.08 13.06
N SER A 52 -3.40 -8.14 13.05
CA SER A 52 -4.25 -8.46 14.21
C SER A 52 -3.41 -9.01 15.37
N PRO A 53 -3.65 -8.60 16.64
CA PRO A 53 -2.87 -9.03 17.82
C PRO A 53 -2.83 -10.54 18.09
N GLU A 54 -3.70 -11.32 17.46
CA GLU A 54 -3.77 -12.78 17.64
C GLU A 54 -3.09 -13.56 16.50
N THR A 55 -2.84 -12.93 15.34
CA THR A 55 -2.38 -13.64 14.13
C THR A 55 -0.95 -14.13 14.21
N PHE A 56 -0.07 -13.43 14.94
CA PHE A 56 1.37 -13.72 14.95
C PHE A 56 1.93 -14.21 16.28
N ARG A 57 1.11 -14.37 17.33
CA ARG A 57 1.52 -14.81 18.68
C ARG A 57 2.31 -16.12 18.73
N PHE A 58 2.09 -17.01 17.76
CA PHE A 58 2.76 -18.32 17.68
C PHE A 58 3.55 -18.50 16.37
N ALA A 59 3.80 -17.43 15.61
CA ALA A 59 4.27 -17.52 14.22
C ALA A 59 5.79 -17.66 14.03
N GLY A 60 6.53 -18.11 15.05
CA GLY A 60 7.95 -18.45 14.97
C GLY A 60 8.82 -17.27 14.49
N SER A 61 9.51 -17.44 13.36
CA SER A 61 10.34 -16.39 12.76
C SER A 61 9.57 -15.12 12.37
N ARG A 62 8.23 -15.20 12.21
CA ARG A 62 7.40 -14.05 11.78
C ARG A 62 7.05 -13.05 12.89
N LEU A 63 7.72 -13.10 14.05
CA LEU A 63 7.54 -12.12 15.14
C LEU A 63 7.72 -10.66 14.68
N VAL A 64 8.52 -10.42 13.64
CA VAL A 64 8.66 -9.10 13.01
C VAL A 64 7.34 -8.54 12.45
N LEU A 65 6.32 -9.37 12.22
CA LEU A 65 4.98 -8.94 11.79
C LEU A 65 4.00 -8.70 12.95
N ASP A 66 4.33 -9.06 14.20
CA ASP A 66 3.44 -8.86 15.35
C ASP A 66 3.30 -7.38 15.72
N GLN A 67 2.07 -6.85 15.77
CA GLN A 67 1.79 -5.42 15.92
C GLN A 67 2.42 -4.54 14.83
N SER A 68 2.69 -5.10 13.64
CA SER A 68 3.22 -4.35 12.50
C SER A 68 2.13 -3.60 11.71
N VAL A 69 2.53 -2.47 11.14
CA VAL A 69 1.80 -1.76 10.09
C VAL A 69 2.65 -1.80 8.83
N VAL A 70 2.14 -2.40 7.76
CA VAL A 70 2.84 -2.58 6.49
C VAL A 70 2.21 -1.70 5.42
N LEU A 71 2.98 -0.79 4.84
CA LEU A 71 2.60 -0.07 3.62
C LEU A 71 2.76 -0.99 2.42
N LEU A 72 1.67 -1.31 1.73
CA LEU A 72 1.69 -2.13 0.53
C LEU A 72 2.12 -1.30 -0.70
N VAL A 73 3.20 -1.69 -1.37
CA VAL A 73 3.78 -0.92 -2.49
C VAL A 73 3.50 -1.59 -3.85
N ARG A 74 3.31 -2.91 -3.87
CA ARG A 74 2.92 -3.68 -5.06
C ARG A 74 1.94 -4.78 -4.66
N HIS A 75 0.91 -4.96 -5.47
CA HIS A 75 -0.07 -6.03 -5.37
C HIS A 75 -0.43 -6.53 -6.78
N GLY A 76 -0.78 -7.82 -6.91
CA GLY A 76 -1.22 -8.41 -8.17
C GLY A 76 -1.00 -9.92 -8.22
N ALA A 77 -1.28 -10.54 -9.37
CA ALA A 77 -1.22 -12.00 -9.57
C ALA A 77 0.17 -12.62 -9.28
N SER A 78 1.25 -11.84 -9.40
CA SER A 78 2.63 -12.24 -9.07
C SER A 78 2.96 -12.21 -7.56
N GLY A 79 1.99 -11.92 -6.70
CA GLY A 79 2.22 -11.68 -5.27
C GLY A 79 2.31 -10.20 -4.89
N SER A 80 2.63 -9.98 -3.61
CA SER A 80 2.56 -8.67 -2.94
C SER A 80 3.89 -8.32 -2.28
N SER A 81 4.23 -7.04 -2.23
CA SER A 81 5.40 -6.53 -1.48
C SER A 81 5.12 -5.17 -0.87
N GLY A 82 5.61 -4.96 0.35
CA GLY A 82 5.43 -3.74 1.12
C GLY A 82 6.53 -3.56 2.16
N PHE A 83 6.46 -2.47 2.92
CA PHE A 83 7.42 -2.14 3.97
C PHE A 83 6.71 -1.97 5.31
N ILE A 84 7.26 -2.55 6.38
CA ILE A 84 6.86 -2.23 7.76
C ILE A 84 7.28 -0.77 8.04
N ILE A 85 6.32 0.05 8.51
CA ILE A 85 6.53 1.49 8.71
C ILE A 85 6.51 1.93 10.18
N ASN A 86 6.22 1.02 11.11
CA ASN A 86 6.12 1.32 12.55
C ASN A 86 7.21 0.66 13.43
N ARG A 87 8.30 0.18 12.82
CA ARG A 87 9.46 -0.38 13.53
C ARG A 87 10.73 0.44 13.29
N PRO A 88 11.02 1.46 14.10
CA PRO A 88 12.32 2.11 14.08
C PRO A 88 13.41 1.14 14.55
N THR A 89 14.61 1.28 14.00
CA THR A 89 15.83 0.60 14.47
C THR A 89 16.63 1.54 15.37
N GLN A 90 17.76 1.05 15.90
CA GLN A 90 18.71 1.86 16.66
C GLN A 90 19.60 2.79 15.80
N TYR A 91 19.48 2.70 14.46
CA TYR A 91 20.27 3.48 13.51
C TYR A 91 19.46 4.64 12.94
N ASN A 92 20.15 5.69 12.53
CA ASN A 92 19.59 6.78 11.74
C ASN A 92 19.96 6.65 10.26
N VAL A 93 19.26 7.37 9.38
CA VAL A 93 19.57 7.42 7.94
C VAL A 93 21.03 7.85 7.71
N GLY A 94 21.55 8.77 8.53
CA GLY A 94 22.92 9.25 8.46
C GLY A 94 24.00 8.23 8.77
N ASP A 95 23.67 7.09 9.39
CA ASP A 95 24.61 5.98 9.64
C ASP A 95 24.81 5.11 8.38
N VAL A 96 23.83 5.13 7.47
CA VAL A 96 23.84 4.36 6.21
C VAL A 96 24.21 5.23 5.01
N THR A 97 23.83 6.51 4.99
CA THR A 97 24.10 7.40 3.85
C THR A 97 24.22 8.87 4.23
N LYS A 98 25.25 9.53 3.68
CA LYS A 98 25.46 10.99 3.76
C LYS A 98 24.89 11.76 2.56
N LYS A 99 24.11 11.09 1.69
CA LYS A 99 23.49 11.71 0.51
C LYS A 99 22.21 12.50 0.83
N LEU A 100 21.68 12.36 2.04
CA LEU A 100 20.40 12.93 2.48
C LEU A 100 20.59 13.75 3.78
N PRO A 101 21.40 14.83 3.76
CA PRO A 101 21.79 15.58 4.96
C PRO A 101 20.60 16.08 5.79
N MET A 102 19.51 16.46 5.12
CA MET A 102 18.26 16.91 5.76
C MET A 102 17.51 15.83 6.54
N PHE A 103 17.86 14.55 6.37
CA PHE A 103 17.23 13.41 7.02
C PHE A 103 18.23 12.60 7.87
N GLU A 104 19.48 13.05 8.04
CA GLU A 104 20.52 12.25 8.71
C GLU A 104 20.18 11.85 10.15
N GLN A 105 19.38 12.65 10.85
CA GLN A 105 18.91 12.39 12.22
C GLN A 105 17.58 11.61 12.27
N ASN A 106 16.97 11.29 11.13
CA ASN A 106 15.75 10.50 11.10
C ASN A 106 16.07 9.03 11.40
N PRO A 107 15.26 8.34 12.23
CA PRO A 107 15.46 6.93 12.49
C PRO A 107 15.27 6.10 11.21
N LEU A 108 16.13 5.10 11.03
CA LEU A 108 16.00 4.09 9.98
C LEU A 108 14.99 3.04 10.44
N TYR A 109 14.05 2.68 9.57
CA TYR A 109 13.00 1.70 9.86
C TYR A 109 13.34 0.32 9.30
N LEU A 110 13.01 -0.73 10.05
CA LEU A 110 13.11 -2.12 9.59
C LEU A 110 11.97 -2.40 8.61
N GLY A 111 12.27 -2.42 7.31
CA GLY A 111 11.25 -2.56 6.26
C GLY A 111 10.59 -3.94 6.17
N GLY A 112 11.20 -5.00 6.71
CA GLY A 112 10.68 -6.37 6.61
C GLY A 112 11.73 -7.40 6.99
N ASP A 113 11.34 -8.68 7.00
CA ASP A 113 12.31 -9.77 7.06
C ASP A 113 12.98 -9.94 5.70
N ILE A 114 14.30 -9.99 5.66
CA ILE A 114 15.05 -10.33 4.44
C ILE A 114 15.25 -11.83 4.49
N GLY A 115 14.24 -12.58 4.01
CA GLY A 115 14.50 -13.94 3.56
C GLY A 115 15.56 -13.91 2.46
N GLU A 116 16.51 -14.85 2.49
CA GLU A 116 17.38 -15.08 1.33
C GLU A 116 16.50 -15.35 0.10
N GLY A 117 16.79 -14.64 -0.99
CA GLY A 117 15.99 -14.64 -2.21
C GLY A 117 16.22 -15.83 -3.12
#